data_AF-A0A920GQX4-F1
#
_entry.id   AF-A0A920GQX4-F1
#
_cell.length_a   1.000
_cell.length_b   1.000
_cell.length_c   1.000
_cell.angle_alpha   90.00
_cell.angle_beta   90.00
_cell.angle_gamma   90.00
#
_symmetry.space_group_name_H-M   'P 1'
#
loop_
_entity.id
_entity.type
_entity.pdbx_description
1 polymer ?
#
loop_
_entity_poly.entity_id
_entity_poly.type
_entity_poly.pdbx_seq_one_letter_code
_entity_poly.pdbx_strand_id
1 'polypeptide(L)' 'MGGGLTSIGNDCLFMTGSHVAHDVKINNKVIIANCGAVAGHCVIEDDVIIGGLSGIHQFVRMGVVQLSVQLRW' A
#
# COMPACT_ATOMS: atom_id res chain seq x y z
N MET A 1 -4.37 -5.57 -14.52
CA MET A 1 -4.76 -6.99 -14.69
C MET A 1 -4.98 -7.59 -13.29
N GLY A 2 -6.12 -8.21 -13.03
CA GLY A 2 -6.48 -8.80 -11.73
C GLY A 2 -6.20 -10.29 -11.70
N GLY A 3 -5.35 -10.72 -10.77
CA GLY A 3 -4.93 -12.11 -10.61
C GLY A 3 -5.77 -12.88 -9.60
N GLY A 4 -6.76 -12.24 -8.97
CA GLY A 4 -7.58 -12.81 -7.90
C GLY A 4 -6.81 -13.02 -6.60
N LEU A 5 -5.61 -12.44 -6.47
CA LEU A 5 -4.71 -12.65 -5.35
C LEU A 5 -4.21 -11.30 -4.82
N THR A 6 -4.55 -11.02 -3.56
CA THR A 6 -3.86 -10.02 -2.75
C THR A 6 -2.78 -10.74 -1.94
N SER A 7 -1.53 -10.27 -2.02
CA SER A 7 -0.39 -10.87 -1.34
C SER A 7 0.36 -9.84 -0.51
N ILE A 8 0.80 -10.24 0.68
CA ILE A 8 1.60 -9.43 1.60
C ILE A 8 2.87 -10.20 1.94
N GLY A 9 4.02 -9.53 1.86
CA GLY A 9 5.31 -10.06 2.25
C GLY A 9 5.53 -10.09 3.76
N ASN A 10 6.80 -10.16 4.17
CA ASN A 10 7.20 -10.30 5.56
C ASN A 10 7.50 -8.94 6.21
N ASP A 11 7.50 -8.92 7.56
CA ASP A 11 7.92 -7.77 8.38
C ASP A 11 7.18 -6.45 8.09
N CYS A 12 5.91 -6.55 7.70
CA CYS A 12 5.07 -5.39 7.46
C CYS A 12 4.35 -4.92 8.74
N LEU A 13 4.13 -3.62 8.86
CA LEU A 13 3.33 -3.01 9.93
C LEU A 13 2.10 -2.33 9.33
N PHE A 14 0.91 -2.84 9.67
CA PHE A 14 -0.37 -2.22 9.34
C PHE A 14 -0.99 -1.65 10.61
N MET A 15 -1.05 -0.34 10.71
CA MET A 15 -1.61 0.32 11.87
C MET A 15 -3.15 0.36 11.81
N THR A 16 -3.79 0.90 12.85
CA THR A 16 -5.26 0.86 12.94
C THR A 16 -5.94 1.58 11.77
N GLY A 17 -6.97 0.95 11.21
CA GLY A 17 -7.73 1.49 10.08
C GLY A 17 -7.04 1.38 8.72
N SER A 18 -5.89 0.71 8.60
CA SER A 18 -5.27 0.47 7.29
C SER A 18 -6.18 -0.37 6.38
N HIS A 19 -6.21 -0.02 5.08
CA HIS A 19 -6.99 -0.72 4.06
C HIS A 19 -6.09 -1.22 2.93
N VAL A 20 -6.24 -2.49 2.56
CA VAL A 20 -5.59 -3.11 1.39
C VAL A 20 -6.69 -3.76 0.55
N ALA A 21 -6.88 -3.26 -0.67
CA ALA A 21 -7.91 -3.73 -1.58
C ALA A 21 -7.53 -5.04 -2.29
N HIS A 22 -8.39 -5.45 -3.22
CA HIS A 22 -8.21 -6.63 -4.04
C HIS A 22 -7.03 -6.49 -5.02
N ASP A 23 -6.35 -7.60 -5.32
CA ASP A 23 -5.25 -7.70 -6.28
C ASP A 23 -4.00 -6.86 -5.95
N VAL A 24 -3.85 -6.44 -4.69
CA VAL A 24 -2.67 -5.68 -4.26
C VAL A 24 -1.50 -6.64 -3.98
N LYS A 25 -0.30 -6.23 -4.40
CA LYS A 25 0.96 -6.92 -4.05
C LYS A 25 1.78 -6.02 -3.15
N ILE A 26 1.92 -6.38 -1.89
CA ILE A 26 2.79 -5.72 -0.93
C ILE A 26 4.01 -6.62 -0.70
N ASN A 27 5.21 -6.08 -0.89
CA ASN A 27 6.46 -6.79 -0.61
C ASN A 27 6.82 -6.68 0.89
N ASN A 28 8.10 -6.64 1.26
CA ASN A 28 8.55 -6.79 2.63
C ASN A 28 8.87 -5.45 3.30
N LYS A 29 8.81 -5.41 4.63
CA LYS A 29 9.20 -4.23 5.43
C LYS A 29 8.40 -2.97 5.07
N VAL A 30 7.13 -3.15 4.70
CA VAL A 30 6.21 -2.05 4.37
C VAL A 30 5.48 -1.58 5.63
N ILE A 31 5.36 -0.26 5.79
CA ILE A 31 4.58 0.35 6.86
C ILE A 31 3.39 1.08 6.27
N ILE A 32 2.19 0.75 6.73
CA ILE A 32 0.97 1.54 6.48
C ILE A 32 0.53 2.14 7.80
N ALA A 33 0.70 3.46 7.93
CA ALA A 33 0.28 4.19 9.11
C ALA A 33 -1.25 4.32 9.22
N ASN A 34 -1.73 4.82 10.36
CA ASN A 34 -3.16 4.85 10.69
C ASN A 34 -4.02 5.38 9.55
N CYS A 35 -5.07 4.64 9.21
CA CYS A 35 -6.02 5.00 8.15
C CYS A 35 -5.38 5.19 6.76
N GLY A 36 -4.21 4.61 6.49
CA GLY A 36 -3.65 4.54 5.14
C GLY A 36 -4.41 3.52 4.29
N ALA A 37 -4.74 3.87 3.05
CA ALA A 37 -5.55 3.04 2.16
C ALA A 37 -4.87 2.78 0.82
N VAL A 38 -4.85 1.52 0.39
CA VAL A 38 -4.33 1.08 -0.90
C VAL A 38 -5.46 0.50 -1.74
N ALA A 39 -5.79 1.16 -2.85
CA ALA A 39 -6.80 0.72 -3.79
C ALA A 39 -6.33 -0.49 -4.63
N GLY A 40 -7.25 -1.06 -5.41
CA GLY A 40 -7.03 -2.34 -6.08
C GLY A 40 -5.86 -2.33 -7.07
N HIS A 41 -5.29 -3.51 -7.30
CA HIS A 41 -4.24 -3.73 -8.30
C HIS A 41 -2.94 -2.91 -8.11
N CYS A 42 -2.66 -2.45 -6.89
CA CYS A 42 -1.41 -1.72 -6.60
C CYS A 42 -0.23 -2.67 -6.36
N VAL A 43 0.98 -2.17 -6.57
CA VAL A 43 2.23 -2.86 -6.22
C VAL A 43 3.04 -1.98 -5.28
N ILE A 44 3.29 -2.46 -4.06
CA ILE A 44 4.08 -1.76 -3.04
C ILE A 44 5.38 -2.53 -2.85
N GLU A 45 6.50 -1.91 -3.24
CA GLU A 45 7.83 -2.52 -3.16
C GLU A 45 8.35 -2.58 -1.72
N ASP A 46 9.53 -3.18 -1.54
CA ASP A 46 10.17 -3.30 -0.23
C ASP A 46 10.45 -1.91 0.39
N ASP A 47 10.45 -1.83 1.72
CA ASP A 47 10.86 -0.64 2.49
C ASP A 47 10.02 0.64 2.23
N VAL A 48 8.79 0.49 1.75
CA VAL A 48 7.86 1.61 1.52
C VAL A 48 7.12 2.00 2.81
N ILE A 49 7.00 3.31 3.06
CA ILE A 49 6.19 3.87 4.15
C ILE A 49 5.03 4.67 3.55
N ILE A 50 3.81 4.23 3.82
CA ILE A 50 2.57 4.92 3.50
C ILE A 50 2.13 5.70 4.75
N GLY A 51 2.12 7.03 4.64
CA GLY A 51 1.70 7.92 5.72
C GLY A 51 0.24 7.72 6.12
N GLY A 52 -0.10 8.16 7.34
CA GLY A 52 -1.47 8.04 7.84
C GLY A 52 -2.42 8.91 7.03
N LEU A 53 -3.69 8.51 6.96
CA LEU A 53 -4.75 9.20 6.18
C LEU A 53 -4.41 9.40 4.69
N SER A 54 -3.45 8.65 4.16
CA SER A 54 -3.03 8.72 2.75
C SER A 54 -3.75 7.67 1.92
N GLY A 55 -4.07 7.99 0.66
CA GLY A 55 -4.71 7.09 -0.29
C GLY A 55 -3.79 6.80 -1.49
N ILE A 56 -3.62 5.52 -1.81
CA ILE A 56 -2.97 5.08 -3.05
C ILE A 56 -4.05 4.65 -4.03
N HIS A 57 -4.13 5.35 -5.16
CA HIS A 57 -5.13 5.09 -6.19
C HIS A 57 -4.84 3.78 -6.95
N GLN A 58 -5.87 3.19 -7.55
CA GLN A 58 -5.77 1.89 -8.22
C GLN A 58 -4.69 1.88 -9.31
N PHE A 59 -4.04 0.73 -9.50
CA PHE A 59 -2.97 0.49 -10.49
C PHE A 59 -1.66 1.28 -10.26
N VAL A 60 -1.49 1.91 -9.09
CA VAL A 60 -0.23 2.59 -8.74
C VAL A 60 0.84 1.58 -8.32
N ARG A 61 2.10 1.89 -8.68
CA ARG A 61 3.29 1.19 -8.19
C ARG A 61 4.15 2.14 -7.35
N MET A 62 4.48 1.72 -6.13
CA MET A 62 5.24 2.47 -5.14
C MET A 62 6.62 1.83 -4.93
N GLY A 63 7.71 2.54 -5.24
CA GLY A 63 9.09 2.05 -5.14
C GLY A 63 9.89 2.62 -3.95
N VAL A 64 11.11 2.08 -3.77
CA VAL A 64 12.09 2.56 -2.77
C VAL A 64 12.35 4.06 -2.98
N VAL A 65 12.28 4.83 -1.88
CA VAL A 65 12.31 6.31 -1.79
C VAL A 65 11.04 7.04 -2.21
N GLN A 66 9.85 6.50 -1.91
CA GLN A 66 8.62 7.30 -2.00
C GLN A 66 7.96 7.50 -0.64
N LEU A 67 8.15 8.69 -0.07
CA LEU A 67 7.31 9.23 1.00
C LEU A 67 6.05 9.82 0.36
N SER A 68 5.02 9.01 0.12
CA SER A 68 3.79 9.49 -0.52
C SER A 68 2.84 10.15 0.47
N VAL A 69 2.57 11.44 0.25
CA VAL A 69 1.26 12.05 0.53
C VAL A 69 0.55 12.13 -0.81
N GLN A 70 -0.62 11.51 -0.97
CA GLN A 70 -1.54 11.93 -2.03
C GLN A 70 -2.99 11.79 -1.55
N LEU A 71 -3.56 12.93 -1.18
CA LEU A 71 -4.99 13.21 -1.25
C LEU A 71 -5.23 13.87 -2.61
N ARG A 72 -6.19 13.39 -3.40
CA ARG A 72 -6.89 14.25 -4.34
C ARG A 72 -8.30 13.71 -4.53
N TRP A 73 -9.26 14.61 -4.32
CA TRP A 73 -10.72 14.40 -4.31
C TRP A 73 -11.23 13.32 -5.26
#